data_AF-A0A928WR88-F1
#
_entry.id   AF-A0A928WR88-F1
#
_cell.length_a   1.000
_cell.length_b   1.000
_cell.length_c   1.000
_cell.angle_alpha   90.00
_cell.angle_beta   90.00
_cell.angle_gamma   90.00
#
_symmetry.space_group_name_H-M   'P 1'
#
loop_
_entity.id
_entity.type
_entity.pdbx_description
1 polymer ?
#
loop_
_entity_poly.entity_id
_entity_poly.type
_entity_poly.pdbx_seq_one_letter_code
_entity_poly.pdbx_strand_id
1 'polypeptide(L)'
;MPYHAVAVGQNWAEVAPEYKILILALMKVAGGGWLATAFATAALLFIPFRKGMRWSYWALPAVGLPAALTSLYATIYVTQNTPASPPWIAAAVGTILLVSGAIFSAIP
;
A
#
# COMPACT_ATOMS: atom_id res chain seq x y z
N MET A 1 -8.07 -6.90 -13.86
CA MET A 1 -7.51 -7.54 -12.65
C MET A 1 -8.40 -8.72 -12.29
N PRO A 2 -7.91 -9.96 -12.39
CA PRO A 2 -8.75 -11.15 -12.29
C PRO A 2 -9.60 -11.16 -11.01
N TYR A 3 -9.01 -10.80 -9.87
CA TYR A 3 -9.73 -10.82 -8.59
C TYR A 3 -10.78 -9.70 -8.46
N HIS A 4 -10.61 -8.53 -9.08
CA HIS A 4 -11.61 -7.46 -8.99
C HIS A 4 -12.90 -7.82 -9.73
N ALA A 5 -12.79 -8.50 -10.89
CA ALA A 5 -13.96 -9.00 -11.60
C ALA A 5 -14.70 -10.05 -10.76
N VAL A 6 -13.96 -10.94 -10.07
CA VAL A 6 -14.53 -11.91 -9.12
C VAL A 6 -15.20 -11.19 -7.93
N ALA A 7 -14.56 -10.15 -7.39
CA ALA A 7 -15.07 -9.40 -6.24
C ALA A 7 -16.39 -8.67 -6.55
N VAL A 8 -16.51 -8.13 -7.77
CA VAL A 8 -17.68 -7.36 -8.22
C VAL A 8 -18.72 -8.24 -8.91
N GLY A 9 -18.34 -9.45 -9.37
CA GLY A 9 -19.21 -10.36 -10.12
C GLY A 9 -19.49 -9.90 -11.56
N GLN A 10 -18.66 -8.99 -12.10
CA GLN A 10 -18.84 -8.43 -13.45
C GLN A 10 -17.50 -8.36 -14.18
N ASN A 11 -17.51 -8.68 -15.47
CA ASN A 11 -16.37 -8.42 -16.34
C ASN A 11 -16.23 -6.91 -16.57
N TRP A 12 -15.00 -6.45 -16.79
CA TRP A 12 -14.76 -5.01 -17.05
C TRP A 12 -15.59 -4.48 -18.22
N ALA A 13 -15.83 -5.28 -19.26
CA ALA A 13 -16.66 -4.87 -20.40
C ALA A 13 -18.10 -4.51 -19.99
N GLU A 14 -18.65 -5.20 -19.00
CA GLU A 14 -20.05 -5.09 -18.54
C GLU A 14 -20.29 -3.90 -17.59
N VAL A 15 -19.23 -3.35 -17.00
CA VAL A 15 -19.34 -2.19 -16.08
C VAL A 15 -19.75 -0.94 -16.86
N ALA A 16 -20.73 -0.18 -16.36
CA ALA A 16 -21.18 1.04 -17.03
C ALA A 16 -20.05 2.09 -17.16
N PRO A 17 -20.03 2.90 -18.24
CA PRO A 17 -18.94 3.84 -18.51
C PRO A 17 -18.61 4.79 -17.35
N GLU A 18 -19.61 5.28 -16.64
CA GLU A 18 -19.47 6.24 -15.55
C GLU A 18 -18.74 5.63 -14.35
N TYR A 19 -19.07 4.38 -14.01
CA TYR A 19 -18.36 3.63 -12.97
C TYR A 19 -16.93 3.30 -13.38
N LYS A 20 -16.67 2.99 -14.65
CA LYS A 20 -15.30 2.78 -15.16
C LYS A 20 -14.44 4.02 -14.93
N ILE A 21 -14.97 5.21 -15.23
CA ILE A 21 -14.27 6.48 -15.02
C ILE A 21 -13.95 6.68 -13.54
N LEU A 22 -14.94 6.47 -12.65
CA LEU A 22 -14.75 6.63 -11.22
C LEU A 22 -13.73 5.63 -10.65
N ILE A 23 -13.82 4.36 -11.04
CA ILE A 23 -12.85 3.32 -10.64
C ILE A 23 -11.45 3.71 -11.09
N LEU A 24 -11.27 4.14 -12.34
CA LEU A 24 -9.97 4.57 -12.86
C LEU A 24 -9.45 5.82 -12.13
N ALA A 25 -10.31 6.78 -11.80
CA ALA A 25 -9.91 7.94 -11.02
C ALA A 25 -9.40 7.53 -9.64
N LEU A 26 -10.12 6.65 -8.94
CA LEU A 26 -9.70 6.10 -7.64
C LEU A 26 -8.38 5.33 -7.74
N MET A 27 -8.21 4.50 -8.78
CA MET A 27 -6.97 3.75 -9.00
C MET A 27 -5.78 4.68 -9.32
N LYS A 28 -5.99 5.77 -10.06
CA LYS A 28 -4.95 6.77 -10.32
C LYS A 28 -4.52 7.49 -9.04
N VAL A 29 -5.48 7.89 -8.20
CA VAL A 29 -5.18 8.53 -6.91
C VAL A 29 -4.46 7.55 -5.99
N ALA A 30 -4.93 6.31 -5.88
CA ALA A 30 -4.27 5.27 -5.08
C ALA A 30 -2.84 5.02 -5.58
N GLY A 31 -2.65 4.83 -6.89
CA GLY A 31 -1.33 4.67 -7.51
C GLY A 31 -0.41 5.88 -7.29
N GLY A 32 -0.95 7.10 -7.38
CA GLY A 32 -0.24 8.34 -7.04
C GLY A 32 0.21 8.38 -5.59
N GLY A 33 -0.65 7.96 -4.65
CA GLY A 33 -0.31 7.81 -3.24
C GLY A 33 0.85 6.83 -3.02
N TRP A 34 0.80 5.67 -3.66
CA TRP A 34 1.88 4.68 -3.61
C TRP A 34 3.21 5.22 -4.13
N LEU A 35 3.19 5.93 -5.27
CA LEU A 35 4.38 6.56 -5.82
C LEU A 35 4.92 7.65 -4.88
N ALA A 36 4.05 8.49 -4.32
CA ALA A 36 4.46 9.54 -3.38
C ALA A 36 5.10 8.93 -2.12
N THR A 37 4.51 7.88 -1.54
CA THR A 37 5.10 7.14 -0.42
C THR A 37 6.45 6.56 -0.81
N ALA A 38 6.58 5.93 -1.99
CA ALA A 38 7.84 5.36 -2.45
C ALA A 38 8.94 6.42 -2.60
N PHE A 39 8.63 7.58 -3.20
CA PHE A 39 9.59 8.68 -3.33
C PHE A 39 9.97 9.27 -1.97
N ALA A 40 9.01 9.46 -1.06
CA ALA A 40 9.28 9.97 0.28
C ALA A 40 10.16 8.99 1.08
N THR A 41 9.84 7.70 1.07
CA THR A 41 10.64 6.65 1.69
C THR A 41 12.04 6.59 1.08
N ALA A 42 12.17 6.67 -0.25
CA ALA A 42 13.48 6.70 -0.91
C ALA A 42 14.28 7.93 -0.45
N ALA A 43 13.70 9.13 -0.49
CA ALA A 43 14.38 10.35 -0.05
C ALA A 43 14.85 10.25 1.40
N LEU A 44 14.02 9.73 2.30
CA LEU A 44 14.35 9.49 3.71
C LEU A 44 15.46 8.43 3.88
N LEU A 45 15.45 7.34 3.10
CA LEU A 45 16.50 6.32 3.15
C LEU A 45 17.84 6.80 2.57
N PHE A 46 17.81 7.55 1.47
CA PHE A 46 19.03 7.97 0.77
C PHE A 46 19.72 9.17 1.39
N ILE A 47 18.99 10.07 2.06
CA ILE A 47 19.55 11.32 2.58
C ILE A 47 19.70 11.27 4.12
N PRO A 48 18.64 11.38 4.93
CA PRO A 48 18.80 11.53 6.37
C PRO A 48 19.17 10.23 7.09
N PHE A 49 18.65 9.09 6.62
CA PHE A 49 18.96 7.79 7.23
C PHE A 49 20.43 7.42 7.06
N ARG A 50 20.99 7.56 5.84
CA ARG A 50 22.42 7.33 5.57
C ARG A 50 23.35 8.29 6.32
N LYS A 51 22.87 9.47 6.69
CA LYS A 51 23.61 10.44 7.52
C LYS A 51 23.50 10.14 9.03
N GLY A 52 22.81 9.07 9.44
CA GLY A 52 22.61 8.72 10.84
C GLY A 52 21.70 9.70 11.59
N MET A 53 20.86 10.47 10.89
CA MET A 53 19.99 11.44 11.55
C MET A 53 18.83 10.72 12.25
N ARG A 54 18.86 10.67 13.59
CA ARG A 54 17.94 9.87 14.42
C ARG A 54 16.45 10.10 14.17
N TRP A 55 16.03 11.31 13.77
CA TRP A 55 14.63 11.59 13.45
C TRP A 55 14.12 10.78 12.25
N SER A 56 15.02 10.39 11.33
CA SER A 56 14.66 9.58 10.15
C SER A 56 14.18 8.18 10.50
N TYR A 57 14.60 7.64 11.65
CA TYR A 57 14.19 6.33 12.16
C TYR A 57 12.69 6.30 12.49
N TRP A 58 12.12 7.45 12.85
CA TRP A 58 10.69 7.61 13.11
C TRP A 58 9.93 8.14 11.89
N ALA A 59 10.55 8.98 11.06
CA ALA A 59 9.91 9.50 9.85
C ALA A 59 9.64 8.41 8.80
N LEU A 60 10.56 7.44 8.64
CA LEU A 60 10.37 6.31 7.73
C LEU A 60 9.12 5.48 8.04
N PRO A 61 8.93 4.96 9.26
CA PRO A 61 7.70 4.23 9.61
C PRO A 61 6.48 5.14 9.62
N ALA A 62 6.60 6.42 10.00
CA ALA A 62 5.46 7.36 9.96
C ALA A 62 4.90 7.55 8.54
N VAL A 63 5.75 7.46 7.50
CA VAL A 63 5.33 7.54 6.10
C VAL A 63 4.91 6.17 5.55
N GLY A 64 5.71 5.13 5.83
CA GLY A 64 5.53 3.80 5.23
C GLY A 64 4.41 2.96 5.86
N LEU A 65 4.24 3.01 7.18
CA LEU A 65 3.24 2.17 7.88
C LEU A 65 1.81 2.54 7.50
N PRO A 66 1.39 3.82 7.43
CA PRO A 66 0.02 4.15 7.02
C PRO A 66 -0.33 3.57 5.65
N ALA A 67 0.57 3.67 4.67
CA ALA A 67 0.36 3.11 3.35
C ALA A 67 0.28 1.58 3.39
N ALA A 68 1.24 0.91 4.05
CA ALA A 68 1.27 -0.54 4.13
C ALA A 68 0.05 -1.12 4.87
N LEU A 69 -0.33 -0.53 6.01
CA LEU A 69 -1.45 -0.96 6.83
C LEU A 69 -2.80 -0.74 6.12
N THR A 70 -2.98 0.39 5.44
CA THR A 70 -4.22 0.65 4.68
C THR A 70 -4.38 -0.32 3.51
N SER A 71 -3.29 -0.68 2.84
CA SER A 71 -3.29 -1.72 1.79
C SER A 71 -3.63 -3.10 2.32
N LEU A 72 -2.99 -3.48 3.43
CA LEU A 72 -3.25 -4.76 4.09
C LEU A 72 -4.70 -4.83 4.55
N TYR A 73 -5.20 -3.77 5.19
CA TYR A 73 -6.60 -3.67 5.59
C TYR A 73 -7.54 -3.82 4.40
N ALA A 74 -7.34 -3.09 3.31
CA ALA A 74 -8.21 -3.15 2.13
C ALA A 74 -8.24 -4.55 1.50
N THR A 75 -7.07 -5.21 1.40
CA THR A 75 -6.98 -6.55 0.81
C THR A 75 -7.58 -7.63 1.72
N ILE A 76 -7.39 -7.54 3.04
CA ILE A 76 -8.08 -8.41 4.00
C ILE A 76 -9.59 -8.19 3.93
N TYR A 77 -10.04 -6.93 3.90
CA TYR A 77 -11.44 -6.57 3.84
C TYR A 77 -12.13 -7.18 2.60
N VAL A 78 -11.51 -7.08 1.42
CA VAL A 78 -12.03 -7.71 0.20
C VAL A 78 -12.05 -9.24 0.31
N THR A 79 -11.00 -9.84 0.90
CA THR A 79 -10.93 -11.31 1.11
C THR A 79 -12.04 -11.81 2.02
N GLN A 80 -12.42 -11.04 3.03
CA GLN A 80 -13.43 -11.43 4.02
C GLN A 80 -14.87 -11.19 3.54
N ASN A 81 -15.07 -10.25 2.61
CA ASN A 81 -16.40 -9.80 2.20
C ASN A 81 -16.77 -10.18 0.76
N THR A 82 -15.87 -10.83 0.02
CA THR A 82 -16.12 -11.26 -1.37
C THR A 82 -15.48 -12.63 -1.64
N PRO A 83 -15.90 -13.35 -2.70
CA PRO A 83 -15.24 -14.60 -3.11
C PRO A 83 -13.83 -14.42 -3.70
N ALA A 84 -13.36 -13.18 -3.84
CA ALA A 84 -12.08 -12.87 -4.47
C ALA A 84 -10.90 -13.11 -3.52
N SER A 85 -9.75 -13.45 -4.10
CA SER A 85 -8.48 -13.57 -3.38
C SER A 85 -7.49 -12.50 -3.84
N PRO A 86 -7.51 -11.28 -3.26
CA PRO A 86 -6.50 -10.27 -3.50
C PRO A 86 -5.13 -10.69 -2.92
N PRO A 87 -4.02 -10.06 -3.35
CA PRO A 87 -2.67 -10.42 -2.91
C PRO A 87 -2.33 -9.91 -1.49
N TRP A 88 -3.16 -10.24 -0.49
CA TRP A 88 -3.00 -9.80 0.90
C TRP A 88 -1.71 -10.32 1.54
N ILE A 89 -1.20 -11.47 1.10
CA ILE A 89 0.08 -12.03 1.60
C ILE A 89 1.24 -11.09 1.29
N ALA A 90 1.30 -10.53 0.07
CA ALA A 90 2.34 -9.59 -0.31
C ALA A 90 2.25 -8.29 0.53
N ALA A 91 1.03 -7.79 0.76
CA ALA A 91 0.81 -6.66 1.66
C ALA A 91 1.27 -6.98 3.09
N ALA A 92 0.93 -8.17 3.62
CA ALA A 92 1.32 -8.60 4.96
C ALA A 92 2.83 -8.69 5.12
N VAL A 93 3.52 -9.33 4.16
CA VAL A 93 4.99 -9.41 4.16
C VAL A 93 5.62 -8.02 4.10
N GLY A 94 5.12 -7.14 3.24
CA GLY A 94 5.59 -5.74 3.17
C GLY A 94 5.41 -4.99 4.48
N THR A 95 4.26 -5.13 5.13
CA THR A 95 4.01 -4.55 6.47
C THR A 95 4.95 -5.11 7.52
N ILE A 96 5.15 -6.43 7.57
CA ILE A 96 6.07 -7.08 8.52
C ILE A 96 7.49 -6.54 8.33
N LEU A 97 8.00 -6.49 7.09
CA LEU A 97 9.34 -5.97 6.81
C LEU A 97 9.49 -4.51 7.27
N LEU A 98 8.47 -3.68 7.06
CA LEU A 98 8.51 -2.27 7.44
C LEU A 98 8.47 -2.09 8.97
N VAL A 99 7.69 -2.92 9.68
CA VAL A 99 7.68 -2.97 11.16
C VAL A 99 9.03 -3.47 11.69
N SER A 100 9.59 -4.55 11.13
CA SER A 100 10.90 -5.05 11.52
C SER A 100 12.00 -4.01 11.31
N GLY A 101 11.99 -3.33 10.15
CA GLY A 101 12.92 -2.23 9.87
C GLY A 101 12.81 -1.09 10.89
N ALA A 102 11.59 -0.71 11.27
CA ALA A 102 11.35 0.30 12.30
C ALA A 102 11.93 -0.14 13.66
N ILE A 103 11.65 -1.37 14.09
CA ILE A 103 12.18 -1.93 15.36
C ILE A 103 13.71 -1.93 15.35
N PHE A 104 14.34 -2.47 14.30
CA PHE A 104 15.80 -2.53 14.23
C PHE A 104 16.46 -1.15 14.12
N SER A 105 15.80 -0.17 13.50
CA SER A 105 16.32 1.20 13.43
C SER A 105 16.24 1.96 14.76
N ALA A 106 15.38 1.52 15.69
CA ALA A 106 15.20 2.15 16.98
C ALA A 106 16.13 1.60 18.07
N ILE A 107 16.84 0.49 17.81
CA ILE A 107 17.83 -0.10 18.71
C ILE A 107 19.18 0.62 18.49
N PRO A 108 19.79 1.19 19.54
CA PRO A 108 21.06 1.93 19.44
C PRO A 108 22.27 1.04 19.14
#